data_AF-A0A929EFF9-F1
#
_entry.id   AF-A0A929EFF9-F1
#
_cell.length_a   1.000
_cell.length_b   1.000
_cell.length_c   1.000
_cell.angle_alpha   90.00
_cell.angle_beta   90.00
_cell.angle_gamma   90.00
#
_symmetry.space_group_name_H-M   'P 1'
#
loop_
_entity.id
_entity.type
_entity.pdbx_description
1 polymer ?
#
loop_
_entity_poly.entity_id
_entity_poly.type
_entity_poly.pdbx_seq_one_letter_code
_entity_poly.pdbx_strand_id
1 'polypeptide(L)'
;MNKISKQLHDEINNLKNLPDSDIDTSDIPGTTDWSNAEIGKFYRPRKKQVTLRLDADMLEWFRKHGNKYQTRINQILRHYMDEHQKAS
;
A
#
# COMPACT_ATOMS: atom_id res chain seq x y z
N MET A 1 11.00 -22.11 8.18
CA MET A 1 11.91 -21.10 7.61
C MET A 1 12.69 -21.78 6.50
N ASN A 2 12.49 -21.40 5.23
CA ASN A 2 13.21 -22.03 4.13
C ASN A 2 14.68 -21.63 4.21
N LYS A 3 15.55 -22.64 4.28
CA LYS A 3 17.00 -22.48 4.38
C LYS A 3 17.48 -21.92 3.04
N ILE A 4 17.93 -20.67 3.04
CA ILE A 4 18.48 -20.02 1.85
C ILE A 4 19.69 -20.84 1.38
N SER A 5 19.79 -21.11 0.07
CA SER A 5 20.88 -21.89 -0.49
C SER A 5 22.23 -21.20 -0.23
N LYS A 6 23.31 -21.98 -0.14
CA LYS A 6 24.66 -21.42 0.04
C LYS A 6 25.01 -20.44 -1.09
N GLN A 7 24.62 -20.79 -2.32
CA GLN A 7 24.80 -19.95 -3.50
C GLN A 7 24.15 -18.57 -3.35
N LEU A 8 22.90 -18.50 -2.87
CA LEU A 8 22.21 -17.21 -2.70
C LEU A 8 22.86 -16.36 -1.60
N HIS A 9 23.38 -16.97 -0.53
CA HIS A 9 24.13 -16.23 0.50
C HIS A 9 25.43 -15.64 -0.06
N ASP A 10 26.18 -16.44 -0.82
CA ASP A 10 27.44 -16.00 -1.43
C ASP A 10 27.17 -14.85 -2.43
N GLU A 11 26.10 -14.94 -3.22
CA GLU A 11 25.66 -13.90 -4.14
C GLU A 11 25.25 -12.60 -3.41
N ILE A 12 24.46 -12.69 -2.33
CA ILE A 12 24.11 -11.52 -1.51
C ILE A 12 25.36 -10.85 -0.93
N ASN A 13 26.34 -11.63 -0.48
CA ASN A 13 27.59 -11.09 0.06
C ASN A 13 28.42 -10.39 -1.03
N ASN A 14 28.44 -10.93 -2.25
CA ASN A 14 29.10 -10.27 -3.37
C ASN A 14 28.40 -8.94 -3.73
N LEU A 15 27.06 -8.92 -3.81
CA LEU A 15 26.31 -7.70 -4.10
C LEU A 15 26.51 -6.60 -3.05
N LYS A 16 26.65 -6.97 -1.77
CA LYS A 16 26.93 -6.00 -0.70
C LYS A 16 28.31 -5.33 -0.81
N ASN A 17 29.26 -6.01 -1.46
CA ASN A 17 30.63 -5.52 -1.62
C ASN A 17 30.88 -4.89 -3.00
N LEU A 18 29.87 -4.88 -3.88
CA LEU A 18 29.95 -4.23 -5.18
C LEU A 18 29.97 -2.71 -4.99
N PRO A 19 30.95 -1.97 -5.54
CA PRO A 19 30.98 -0.52 -5.46
C PRO A 19 29.92 0.10 -6.38
N ASP A 20 29.38 1.25 -5.99
CA ASP A 20 28.34 1.96 -6.76
C ASP A 20 28.74 2.27 -8.21
N SER A 21 30.05 2.47 -8.49
CA SER A 21 30.58 2.72 -9.83
C SER A 21 30.36 1.58 -10.81
N ASP A 22 30.24 0.36 -10.29
CA ASP A 22 30.13 -0.87 -11.09
C ASP A 22 28.66 -1.28 -11.27
N ILE A 23 27.72 -0.49 -10.73
CA ILE A 23 26.28 -0.71 -10.90
C ILE A 23 25.88 -0.22 -12.30
N ASP A 24 25.57 -1.16 -13.19
CA ASP A 24 24.99 -0.85 -14.49
C ASP A 24 23.56 -0.31 -14.31
N THR A 25 23.33 0.90 -14.79
CA THR A 25 22.03 1.60 -14.79
C THR A 25 21.58 1.99 -16.20
N SER A 26 22.20 1.40 -17.23
CA SER A 26 21.95 1.74 -18.63
C SER A 26 20.50 1.51 -19.07
N ASP A 27 19.79 0.59 -18.42
CA ASP A 27 18.37 0.27 -18.65
C ASP A 27 17.40 1.19 -17.89
N ILE A 28 17.87 1.87 -16.84
CA ILE A 28 17.06 2.72 -15.97
C ILE A 28 17.79 4.06 -15.77
N PRO A 29 17.74 4.97 -16.76
CA PRO A 29 18.36 6.29 -16.62
C PRO A 29 17.71 7.06 -15.46
N GLY A 30 18.52 7.81 -14.71
CA GLY A 30 18.03 8.63 -13.61
C GLY A 30 17.00 9.67 -14.08
N THR A 31 15.87 9.78 -13.38
CA THR A 31 14.86 10.83 -13.64
C THR A 31 15.03 12.00 -12.69
N THR A 32 14.99 13.21 -13.24
CA THR A 32 14.91 14.47 -12.50
C THR A 32 13.50 15.07 -12.52
N ASP A 33 12.65 14.62 -13.45
CA ASP A 33 11.24 15.03 -13.51
C ASP A 33 10.37 14.05 -12.73
N TRP A 34 9.71 14.58 -11.70
CA TRP A 34 8.79 13.86 -10.82
C TRP A 34 7.35 14.35 -10.96
N SER A 35 7.03 15.15 -11.98
CA SER A 35 5.69 15.71 -12.21
C SER A 35 4.60 14.64 -12.31
N ASN A 36 4.93 13.47 -12.86
CA ASN A 36 4.03 12.33 -13.01
C ASN A 36 4.14 11.30 -11.87
N ALA A 37 4.84 11.61 -10.78
CA ALA A 37 5.01 10.68 -9.68
C ALA A 37 3.71 10.51 -8.88
N GLU A 38 3.28 9.25 -8.71
CA GLU A 38 2.12 8.90 -7.90
C GLU A 38 2.53 8.68 -6.43
N ILE A 39 2.34 9.70 -5.59
CA ILE A 39 2.56 9.56 -4.15
C ILE A 39 1.53 8.58 -3.57
N GLY A 40 2.01 7.55 -2.87
CA GLY A 40 1.13 6.64 -2.14
C GLY A 40 0.46 5.56 -2.98
N LYS A 41 0.89 5.33 -4.23
CA LYS A 41 0.37 4.23 -5.10
C LYS A 41 0.28 2.87 -4.39
N PHE A 42 1.26 2.58 -3.53
CA PHE A 42 1.34 1.32 -2.78
C PHE A 42 0.91 1.45 -1.31
N TYR A 43 0.49 2.63 -0.87
CA TYR A 43 0.03 2.84 0.49
C TYR A 43 -1.28 2.08 0.72
N ARG A 44 -1.24 1.12 1.65
CA ARG A 44 -2.42 0.39 2.11
C ARG A 44 -2.64 0.73 3.59
N PRO A 45 -3.70 1.46 3.95
CA PRO A 45 -4.01 1.74 5.34
C PRO A 45 -4.14 0.43 6.12
N ARG A 46 -3.41 0.32 7.24
CA ARG A 46 -3.58 -0.81 8.15
C ARG A 46 -4.93 -0.70 8.83
N LYS A 47 -5.85 -1.62 8.53
CA LYS A 47 -7.15 -1.72 9.20
C LYS A 47 -6.93 -2.09 10.66
N LYS A 48 -7.53 -1.34 11.57
CA LYS A 48 -7.62 -1.69 12.99
C LYS A 48 -9.00 -2.26 13.25
N GLN A 49 -9.07 -3.41 13.91
CA GLN A 49 -10.35 -3.97 14.34
C GLN A 49 -10.84 -3.15 15.53
N VAL A 50 -12.02 -2.54 15.38
CA VAL A 50 -12.68 -1.74 16.42
C VAL A 50 -14.14 -2.16 16.50
N THR A 51 -14.73 -2.02 17.69
CA THR A 51 -16.17 -2.24 17.90
C THR A 51 -16.90 -0.91 17.72
N LEU A 52 -17.71 -0.81 16.66
CA LEU A 52 -18.53 0.36 16.33
C LEU A 52 -20.01 -0.05 16.32
N ARG A 53 -20.88 0.79 16.86
CA ARG A 53 -22.34 0.62 16.75
C ARG A 53 -22.83 1.38 15.52
N LEU A 54 -23.65 0.72 14.71
CA LEU A 54 -24.32 1.28 13.54
C LEU A 54 -25.80 0.95 13.65
N ASP A 55 -26.65 1.81 13.08
CA ASP A 55 -28.09 1.55 13.05
C ASP A 55 -28.41 0.29 12.24
N ALA A 56 -29.46 -0.41 12.67
CA ALA A 56 -29.82 -1.72 12.13
C ALA A 56 -30.25 -1.64 10.66
N ASP A 57 -30.99 -0.59 10.30
CA ASP A 57 -31.46 -0.30 8.95
C ASP A 57 -30.31 0.01 7.98
N MET A 58 -29.33 0.82 8.42
CA MET A 58 -28.11 1.08 7.66
C MET A 58 -27.36 -0.23 7.39
N LEU A 59 -27.19 -1.06 8.42
CA LEU A 59 -26.49 -2.34 8.28
C LEU A 59 -27.22 -3.26 7.31
N GLU A 60 -28.56 -3.32 7.39
CA GLU A 60 -29.39 -4.09 6.46
C GLU A 60 -29.25 -3.57 5.02
N TRP A 61 -29.30 -2.26 4.82
CA TRP A 61 -29.11 -1.64 3.51
C TRP A 61 -27.75 -2.02 2.92
N PHE A 62 -26.65 -1.89 3.66
CA PHE A 62 -25.34 -2.26 3.15
C PHE A 62 -25.20 -3.76 2.86
N ARG A 63 -25.85 -4.63 3.64
CA ARG A 63 -25.87 -6.08 3.41
C ARG A 63 -26.62 -6.45 2.13
N LYS A 64 -27.73 -5.78 1.82
CA LYS A 64 -28.49 -6.00 0.56
C LYS A 64 -27.65 -5.72 -0.69
N HIS A 65 -26.65 -4.85 -0.57
CA HIS A 65 -25.77 -4.47 -1.68
C HIS A 65 -24.48 -5.32 -1.78
N GLY A 66 -24.42 -6.48 -1.09
CA GLY A 66 -23.43 -7.54 -1.33
C GLY A 66 -22.52 -7.90 -0.16
N ASN A 67 -21.73 -8.96 -0.36
CA ASN A 67 -20.93 -9.64 0.68
C ASN A 67 -19.76 -8.81 1.26
N LYS A 68 -19.50 -7.61 0.76
CA LYS A 68 -18.38 -6.73 1.17
C LYS A 68 -18.84 -5.47 1.91
N TYR A 69 -19.98 -5.52 2.58
CA TYR A 69 -20.60 -4.37 3.26
C TYR A 69 -19.64 -3.59 4.19
N GLN A 70 -18.81 -4.28 4.98
CA GLN A 70 -17.81 -3.61 5.85
C GLN A 70 -16.75 -2.83 5.06
N THR A 71 -16.34 -3.35 3.90
CA THR A 71 -15.37 -2.66 3.03
C THR A 71 -16.01 -1.40 2.44
N ARG A 72 -17.28 -1.47 2.07
CA ARG A 72 -18.03 -0.34 1.51
C ARG A 72 -18.25 0.77 2.53
N ILE A 73 -18.60 0.41 3.78
CA ILE A 73 -18.68 1.35 4.90
C ILE A 73 -17.33 2.07 5.07
N ASN A 74 -16.23 1.33 5.13
CA ASN A 74 -14.90 1.92 5.29
C ASN A 74 -14.51 2.85 4.12
N GLN A 75 -14.91 2.54 2.88
CA GLN A 75 -14.67 3.40 1.73
C GLN A 75 -15.43 4.73 1.82
N ILE A 76 -16.70 4.69 2.22
CA ILE A 76 -17.52 5.90 2.39
C ILE A 76 -16.94 6.79 3.50
N LEU A 77 -16.57 6.21 4.64
CA LEU A 77 -15.93 6.97 5.72
C LEU A 77 -14.61 7.60 5.27
N ARG A 78 -13.83 6.90 4.44
CA ARG A 78 -12.59 7.43 3.88
C ARG A 78 -12.84 8.61 2.95
N HIS A 79 -13.83 8.50 2.07
CA HIS A 79 -14.22 9.59 1.18
C HIS A 79 -14.64 10.83 1.97
N TYR A 80 -15.51 10.64 2.97
CA TYR A 80 -15.95 11.70 3.86
C TYR A 80 -14.76 12.39 4.55
N MET A 81 -13.80 11.63 5.06
CA MET A 81 -12.57 12.19 5.65
C MET A 81 -11.76 12.99 4.63
N ASP A 82 -11.54 12.44 3.43
CA ASP A 82 -10.71 13.09 2.40
C ASP A 82 -11.35 14.41 1.90
N GLU A 83 -12.69 14.48 1.84
CA GLU A 83 -13.42 15.71 1.53
C GLU A 83 -13.26 16.78 2.63
N HIS A 84 -13.33 16.37 3.89
CA HIS A 84 -13.29 17.31 5.02
C HIS A 84 -11.87 17.67 5.47
N GLN A 85 -10.86 16.86 5.14
CA GLN A 85 -9.45 17.18 5.39
C GLN A 85 -8.87 18.17 4.39
N LYS A 86 -9.42 18.28 3.17
CA LYS A 86 -8.99 19.28 2.18
C LYS A 86 -9.54 20.69 2.43
N ALA A 87 -10.49 20.82 3.35
CA ALA A 87 -11.14 22.09 3.70
C ALA A 87 -10.50 22.83 4.90
N SER A 88 -9.35 22.36 5.39
CA SER A 88 -8.50 23.00 6.40
C SER A 88 -7.05 23.04 5.92
#